data_AF-A0A1X7SJK5-F1
#
_entry.id   AF-A0A1X7SJK5-F1
#
_cell.length_a   1.000
_cell.length_b   1.000
_cell.length_c   1.000
_cell.angle_alpha   90.00
_cell.angle_beta   90.00
_cell.angle_gamma   90.00
#
_symmetry.space_group_name_H-M   'P 1'
#
loop_
_entity.id
_entity.type
_entity.pdbx_description
1 polymer ?
#
loop_
_entity_poly.entity_id
_entity_poly.type
_entity_poly.pdbx_seq_one_letter_code
_entity_poly.pdbx_strand_id
1 'polypeptide(L)'
;MPKPETTTPSAPPLPPRGPKYYRMKVEGLDIKRKPLFYQSLSLFSLKCLLNGVLQNRSQLLRDHLTGTITLGQVSALSWIFLNVQTTPTDSESSSKFLSVSEFSCIVPQLLHSLVDSEAISFEHHGPLLRDLGLLPGCWPLFIIPSPLSLPASVLVIRAARNNDDPLCVNIWRGFLSTLEENASNENDHEEDLPVTHLQLLLLVWGSFSDSVRKELLLKCVAAVNKVAEEKE
;
A
#
# COMPACT_ATOMS: atom_id res chain seq x y z
N MET A 1 -44.66 -64.46 -39.41
CA MET A 1 -44.28 -63.08 -39.06
C MET A 1 -44.78 -62.81 -37.65
N PRO A 2 -44.11 -62.09 -36.74
CA PRO A 2 -42.71 -61.66 -36.62
C PRO A 2 -42.05 -62.11 -35.28
N LYS A 3 -40.73 -61.95 -35.15
CA LYS A 3 -39.93 -62.15 -33.92
C LYS A 3 -40.25 -61.06 -32.88
N PRO A 4 -40.21 -61.33 -31.55
CA PRO A 4 -40.08 -60.27 -30.56
C PRO A 4 -38.62 -59.77 -30.53
N GLU A 5 -38.45 -58.48 -30.78
CA GLU A 5 -37.17 -57.77 -30.67
C GLU A 5 -36.73 -57.68 -29.21
N THR A 6 -35.50 -58.10 -28.94
CA THR A 6 -34.85 -57.96 -27.64
C THR A 6 -34.36 -56.51 -27.49
N THR A 7 -35.16 -55.65 -26.85
CA THR A 7 -34.75 -54.27 -26.55
C THR A 7 -33.98 -54.22 -25.24
N THR A 8 -32.64 -54.26 -25.33
CA THR A 8 -31.73 -53.93 -24.22
C THR A 8 -31.92 -52.48 -23.74
N PRO A 9 -32.10 -52.21 -22.44
CA PRO A 9 -32.14 -50.85 -21.92
C PRO A 9 -30.73 -50.25 -21.89
N SER A 10 -30.55 -49.13 -22.61
CA SER A 10 -29.33 -48.33 -22.61
C SER A 10 -29.08 -47.74 -21.22
N ALA A 11 -27.97 -48.14 -20.59
CA ALA A 11 -27.52 -47.58 -19.32
C ALA A 11 -26.90 -46.18 -19.55
N PRO A 12 -27.17 -45.20 -18.67
CA PRO A 12 -26.60 -43.85 -18.79
C PRO A 12 -25.08 -43.86 -18.54
N PRO A 13 -24.31 -43.04 -19.28
CA PRO A 13 -22.85 -43.00 -19.12
C PRO A 13 -22.44 -42.41 -17.76
N LEU A 14 -21.54 -43.11 -17.07
CA LEU A 14 -20.88 -42.66 -15.85
C LEU A 14 -20.01 -41.42 -16.14
N PRO A 15 -20.07 -40.35 -15.32
CA PRO A 15 -19.13 -39.24 -15.45
C PRO A 15 -17.73 -39.60 -14.91
N PRO A 16 -16.66 -39.03 -15.48
CA PRO A 16 -15.28 -39.40 -15.17
C PRO A 16 -14.85 -39.01 -13.75
N ARG A 17 -14.12 -39.92 -13.10
CA ARG A 17 -13.41 -39.69 -11.82
C ARG A 17 -12.14 -38.87 -12.09
N GLY A 18 -12.13 -37.63 -11.60
CA GLY A 18 -10.97 -36.74 -11.53
C GLY A 18 -11.31 -35.52 -10.68
N PRO A 19 -10.35 -34.88 -9.99
CA PRO A 19 -10.62 -33.78 -9.09
C PRO A 19 -11.15 -32.59 -9.92
N LYS A 20 -12.42 -32.27 -9.73
CA LYS A 20 -13.03 -31.07 -10.30
C LYS A 20 -12.45 -29.88 -9.54
N TYR A 21 -11.40 -29.26 -10.08
CA TYR A 21 -11.13 -27.87 -9.76
C TYR A 21 -12.39 -27.09 -10.16
N TYR A 22 -13.12 -26.58 -9.18
CA TYR A 22 -14.19 -25.63 -9.42
C TYR A 22 -13.55 -24.36 -10.01
N ARG A 23 -13.38 -24.33 -11.34
CA ARG A 23 -13.21 -23.08 -12.07
C ARG A 23 -14.56 -22.38 -11.96
N MET A 24 -14.73 -21.55 -10.93
CA MET A 24 -15.80 -20.57 -10.91
C MET A 24 -15.64 -19.68 -12.14
N LYS A 25 -16.40 -19.99 -13.20
CA LYS A 25 -16.70 -19.03 -14.25
C LYS A 25 -17.50 -17.92 -13.57
N VAL A 26 -16.86 -16.79 -13.31
CA VAL A 26 -17.54 -15.59 -12.82
C VAL A 26 -18.18 -14.89 -14.02
N GLU A 27 -19.16 -15.54 -14.65
CA GLU A 27 -20.07 -14.90 -15.59
C GLU A 27 -21.21 -14.30 -14.77
N GLY A 28 -21.20 -12.97 -14.60
CA GLY A 28 -22.30 -12.20 -14.00
C GLY A 28 -22.09 -11.68 -12.58
N LEU A 29 -21.01 -10.93 -12.33
CA LEU A 29 -20.93 -10.05 -11.15
C LEU A 29 -21.77 -8.79 -11.41
N ASP A 30 -23.08 -8.85 -11.11
CA ASP A 30 -23.90 -7.62 -11.07
C ASP A 30 -23.63 -6.89 -9.75
N ILE A 31 -22.47 -6.21 -9.69
CA ILE A 31 -21.98 -5.43 -8.53
C ILE A 31 -23.03 -4.42 -8.06
N LYS A 32 -23.89 -3.96 -8.98
CA LYS A 32 -24.98 -3.00 -8.71
C LYS A 32 -26.12 -3.60 -7.89
N ARG A 33 -26.36 -4.92 -7.95
CA ARG A 33 -27.52 -5.56 -7.27
C ARG A 33 -27.32 -5.79 -5.78
N LYS A 34 -26.09 -6.03 -5.31
CA LYS A 34 -25.80 -6.37 -3.89
C LYS A 34 -24.47 -5.78 -3.40
N PRO A 35 -24.32 -4.45 -3.35
CA PRO A 35 -23.05 -3.80 -3.01
C PRO A 35 -22.55 -4.16 -1.60
N LEU A 36 -23.44 -4.24 -0.61
CA LEU A 36 -23.07 -4.55 0.78
C LEU A 36 -22.54 -5.98 0.95
N PHE A 37 -23.04 -6.94 0.18
CA PHE A 37 -22.56 -8.32 0.23
C PHE A 37 -21.13 -8.44 -0.30
N TYR A 38 -20.83 -7.77 -1.42
CA TYR A 38 -19.47 -7.78 -1.96
C TYR A 38 -18.49 -7.02 -1.07
N GLN A 39 -18.94 -5.96 -0.41
CA GLN A 39 -18.14 -5.20 0.54
C GLN A 39 -17.82 -6.01 1.81
N SER A 40 -18.78 -6.76 2.35
CA SER A 40 -18.52 -7.64 3.49
C SER A 40 -17.64 -8.83 3.11
N LEU A 41 -17.82 -9.40 1.91
CA LEU A 41 -16.98 -10.48 1.40
C LEU A 41 -15.53 -10.03 1.17
N SER A 42 -15.32 -8.85 0.58
CA SER A 42 -13.98 -8.31 0.39
C SER A 42 -13.31 -8.02 1.72
N LEU A 43 -14.04 -7.42 2.67
CA LEU A 43 -13.53 -7.18 4.02
C LEU A 43 -13.13 -8.48 4.73
N PHE A 44 -13.99 -9.50 4.67
CA PHE A 44 -13.70 -10.83 5.22
C PHE A 44 -12.45 -11.43 4.59
N SER A 45 -12.31 -11.33 3.26
CA SER A 45 -11.14 -11.83 2.53
C SER A 45 -9.85 -11.13 2.95
N LEU A 46 -9.88 -9.80 3.13
CA LEU A 46 -8.73 -9.03 3.62
C LEU A 46 -8.38 -9.39 5.07
N LYS A 47 -9.39 -9.55 5.95
CA LYS A 47 -9.18 -10.01 7.34
C LYS A 47 -8.53 -11.40 7.37
N CYS A 48 -8.98 -12.32 6.50
CA CYS A 48 -8.39 -13.65 6.38
C CYS A 48 -6.93 -13.60 5.90
N LEU A 49 -6.60 -12.73 4.94
CA LEU A 49 -5.22 -12.52 4.50
C LEU A 49 -4.34 -11.95 5.62
N LEU A 50 -4.81 -10.90 6.29
CA LEU A 50 -4.07 -10.25 7.38
C LEU A 50 -3.83 -11.21 8.55
N ASN A 51 -4.89 -11.75 9.15
CA ASN A 51 -4.80 -12.54 10.37
C ASN A 51 -4.41 -14.01 10.10
N GLY A 52 -4.84 -14.56 8.97
CA GLY A 52 -4.66 -15.97 8.66
C GLY A 52 -3.36 -16.30 7.91
N VAL A 53 -2.84 -15.37 7.12
CA VAL A 53 -1.67 -15.61 6.26
C VAL A 53 -0.47 -14.79 6.68
N LEU A 54 -0.60 -13.47 6.84
CA LEU A 54 0.54 -12.58 7.13
C LEU A 54 0.97 -12.64 8.60
N GLN A 55 0.03 -12.70 9.54
CA GLN A 55 0.33 -12.88 10.96
C GLN A 55 0.71 -14.33 11.31
N ASN A 56 0.52 -15.28 10.39
CA ASN A 56 0.85 -16.67 10.61
C ASN A 56 2.37 -16.89 10.49
N ARG A 57 2.94 -17.70 11.36
CA ARG A 57 4.39 -17.96 11.41
C ARG A 57 4.90 -18.86 10.29
N SER A 58 4.02 -19.48 9.49
CA SER A 58 4.39 -20.38 8.40
C SER A 58 5.14 -19.67 7.26
N GLN A 59 6.39 -20.09 7.04
CA GLN A 59 7.23 -19.56 5.95
C GLN A 59 6.66 -19.90 4.56
N LEU A 60 6.10 -21.10 4.39
CA LEU A 60 5.55 -21.56 3.10
C LEU A 60 4.41 -20.66 2.58
N LEU A 61 3.56 -20.19 3.49
CA LEU A 61 2.46 -19.30 3.15
C LEU A 61 2.97 -17.91 2.75
N ARG A 62 4.00 -17.41 3.44
CA ARG A 62 4.66 -16.15 3.07
C ARG A 62 5.33 -16.25 1.72
N ASP A 63 6.11 -17.31 1.48
CA ASP A 63 6.80 -17.52 0.21
C ASP A 63 5.80 -17.62 -0.95
N HIS A 64 4.70 -18.37 -0.78
CA HIS A 64 3.63 -18.41 -1.78
C HIS A 64 3.00 -17.02 -2.00
N LEU A 65 2.72 -16.29 -0.92
CA LEU A 65 2.11 -14.97 -1.01
C LEU A 65 3.02 -13.96 -1.73
N THR A 66 4.34 -13.98 -1.46
CA THR A 66 5.35 -13.18 -2.18
C THR A 66 5.35 -13.48 -3.68
N GLY A 67 5.14 -14.74 -4.08
CA GLY A 67 5.06 -15.14 -5.48
C GLY A 67 3.74 -14.80 -6.17
N THR A 68 2.68 -14.54 -5.41
CA THR A 68 1.34 -14.24 -5.96
C THR A 68 1.00 -12.76 -5.99
N ILE A 69 1.62 -11.94 -5.15
CA ILE A 69 1.34 -10.52 -5.09
C ILE A 69 1.90 -9.81 -6.32
N THR A 70 1.01 -9.11 -7.02
CA THR A 70 1.36 -8.32 -8.20
C THR A 70 1.32 -6.83 -7.86
N LEU A 71 2.11 -6.02 -8.60
CA LEU A 71 2.07 -4.57 -8.48
C LEU A 71 0.65 -4.00 -8.66
N GLY A 72 -0.15 -4.59 -9.56
CA GLY A 72 -1.53 -4.17 -9.77
C GLY A 72 -2.42 -4.35 -8.54
N GLN A 73 -2.22 -5.41 -7.76
CA GLN A 73 -2.95 -5.62 -6.50
C GLN A 73 -2.51 -4.64 -5.41
N VAL A 74 -1.19 -4.38 -5.32
CA VAL A 74 -0.63 -3.39 -4.39
C VAL A 74 -1.17 -2.00 -4.72
N SER A 75 -1.16 -1.60 -5.99
CA SER A 75 -1.68 -0.33 -6.46
C SER A 75 -3.19 -0.18 -6.19
N ALA A 76 -3.97 -1.24 -6.40
CA ALA A 76 -5.39 -1.25 -6.05
C ALA A 76 -5.62 -1.07 -4.54
N LEU A 77 -4.80 -1.70 -3.69
CA LEU A 77 -4.88 -1.51 -2.23
C LEU A 77 -4.46 -0.09 -1.81
N SER A 78 -3.41 0.48 -2.41
CA SER A 78 -3.01 1.88 -2.19
C SER A 78 -4.11 2.86 -2.60
N TRP A 79 -4.79 2.59 -3.72
CA TRP A 79 -5.94 3.38 -4.15
C TRP A 79 -7.10 3.27 -3.15
N ILE A 80 -7.44 2.06 -2.69
CA ILE A 80 -8.48 1.87 -1.66
C ILE A 80 -8.10 2.61 -0.38
N PHE A 81 -6.85 2.49 0.06
CA PHE A 81 -6.33 3.18 1.23
C PHE A 81 -6.54 4.70 1.12
N LEU A 82 -6.16 5.30 -0.01
CA LEU A 82 -6.32 6.73 -0.23
C LEU A 82 -7.80 7.15 -0.26
N ASN A 83 -8.65 6.40 -0.96
CA ASN A 83 -10.09 6.72 -1.04
C ASN A 83 -10.80 6.60 0.31
N VAL A 84 -10.42 5.61 1.13
CA VAL A 84 -11.00 5.43 2.46
C VAL A 84 -10.55 6.55 3.41
N GLN A 85 -9.35 7.09 3.21
CA GLN A 85 -8.83 8.21 4.02
C GLN A 85 -9.42 9.56 3.61
N THR A 86 -9.76 9.75 2.33
CA THR A 86 -10.30 11.01 1.80
C THR A 86 -11.82 11.13 1.88
N THR A 87 -12.55 10.04 2.16
CA THR A 87 -14.01 10.13 2.35
C THR A 87 -14.33 10.85 3.66
N PRO A 88 -14.93 12.05 3.62
CA PRO A 88 -15.27 12.79 4.83
C PRO A 88 -16.34 12.04 5.61
N THR A 89 -16.13 11.95 6.92
CA THR A 89 -16.97 11.21 7.87
C THR A 89 -18.36 11.84 8.09
N ASP A 90 -18.64 12.97 7.46
CA ASP A 90 -19.66 13.90 7.95
C ASP A 90 -20.97 13.89 7.12
N SER A 91 -21.22 12.86 6.30
CA SER A 91 -22.52 12.72 5.62
C SER A 91 -23.35 11.54 6.15
N GLU A 92 -24.51 11.88 6.70
CA GLU A 92 -25.53 11.06 7.36
C GLU A 92 -26.11 9.92 6.49
N SER A 93 -25.31 8.93 6.11
CA SER A 93 -25.81 7.68 5.50
C SER A 93 -25.25 6.44 6.21
N SER A 94 -25.83 6.18 7.38
CA SER A 94 -25.42 5.23 8.43
C SER A 94 -25.31 3.75 8.02
N SER A 95 -25.63 3.35 6.78
CA SER A 95 -25.48 1.96 6.29
C SER A 95 -24.24 1.69 5.44
N LYS A 96 -23.52 2.72 4.99
CA LYS A 96 -22.24 2.59 4.25
C LYS A 96 -21.01 2.68 5.16
N PHE A 97 -21.21 3.11 6.40
CA PHE A 97 -20.15 3.63 7.26
C PHE A 97 -19.39 2.56 8.06
N LEU A 98 -20.08 1.51 8.50
CA LEU A 98 -19.46 0.42 9.27
C LEU A 98 -18.34 -0.26 8.47
N SER A 99 -18.60 -0.56 7.21
CA SER A 99 -17.60 -1.14 6.33
C SER A 99 -16.46 -0.17 6.02
N VAL A 100 -16.72 1.12 5.75
CA VAL A 100 -15.65 2.10 5.46
C VAL A 100 -14.72 2.27 6.67
N SER A 101 -15.26 2.32 7.88
CA SER A 101 -14.46 2.35 9.12
C SER A 101 -13.66 1.06 9.35
N GLU A 102 -14.18 -0.11 8.95
CA GLU A 102 -13.41 -1.34 9.04
C GLU A 102 -12.31 -1.39 7.96
N PHE A 103 -12.60 -0.94 6.73
CA PHE A 103 -11.60 -0.83 5.66
C PHE A 103 -10.48 0.15 6.04
N SER A 104 -10.80 1.26 6.73
CA SER A 104 -9.82 2.26 7.16
C SER A 104 -8.85 1.72 8.20
N CYS A 105 -9.21 0.64 8.90
CA CYS A 105 -8.34 -0.04 9.86
C CYS A 105 -7.56 -1.18 9.20
N ILE A 106 -8.21 -2.02 8.40
CA ILE A 106 -7.63 -3.27 7.88
C ILE A 106 -6.70 -3.05 6.70
N VAL A 107 -7.03 -2.15 5.78
CA VAL A 107 -6.21 -1.90 4.59
C VAL A 107 -4.82 -1.37 4.94
N PRO A 108 -4.66 -0.35 5.83
CA PRO A 108 -3.34 0.09 6.25
C PRO A 108 -2.57 -1.02 6.98
N GLN A 109 -3.22 -1.76 7.89
CA GLN A 109 -2.58 -2.89 8.60
C GLN A 109 -2.11 -3.98 7.65
N LEU A 110 -2.89 -4.27 6.60
CA LEU A 110 -2.53 -5.22 5.56
C LEU A 110 -1.32 -4.73 4.77
N LEU A 111 -1.34 -3.48 4.28
CA LEU A 111 -0.21 -2.92 3.53
C LEU A 111 1.06 -2.90 4.38
N HIS A 112 0.96 -2.50 5.65
CA HIS A 112 2.09 -2.51 6.58
C HIS A 112 2.62 -3.92 6.80
N SER A 113 1.73 -4.89 7.06
CA SER A 113 2.14 -6.29 7.25
C SER A 113 2.75 -6.89 5.98
N LEU A 114 2.29 -6.50 4.80
CA LEU A 114 2.84 -6.92 3.51
C LEU A 114 4.24 -6.34 3.27
N VAL A 115 4.48 -5.11 3.69
CA VAL A 115 5.81 -4.48 3.65
C VAL A 115 6.74 -5.15 4.66
N ASP A 116 6.33 -5.28 5.92
CA ASP A 116 7.12 -5.87 7.01
C ASP A 116 7.48 -7.35 6.78
N SER A 117 6.54 -8.12 6.24
CA SER A 117 6.79 -9.53 5.89
C SER A 117 7.64 -9.69 4.63
N GLU A 118 8.10 -8.58 4.04
CA GLU A 118 8.86 -8.53 2.79
C GLU A 118 8.13 -9.21 1.62
N ALA A 119 6.80 -9.34 1.73
CA ALA A 119 5.95 -9.89 0.69
C ALA A 119 5.87 -8.99 -0.55
N ILE A 120 6.03 -7.68 -0.34
CA ILE A 120 6.18 -6.71 -1.43
C ILE A 120 7.66 -6.63 -1.81
N SER A 121 7.97 -7.05 -3.04
CA SER A 121 9.31 -6.93 -3.60
C SER A 121 9.84 -5.50 -3.53
N PHE A 122 11.15 -5.38 -3.35
CA PHE A 122 11.85 -4.10 -3.18
C PHE A 122 11.65 -3.11 -4.34
N GLU A 123 11.43 -3.63 -5.56
CA GLU A 123 11.15 -2.84 -6.76
C GLU A 123 9.78 -2.13 -6.70
N HIS A 124 8.83 -2.68 -5.95
CA HIS A 124 7.48 -2.14 -5.83
C HIS A 124 7.34 -1.08 -4.73
N HIS A 125 8.35 -0.87 -3.89
CA HIS A 125 8.34 0.13 -2.82
C HIS A 125 8.22 1.57 -3.37
N GLY A 126 8.98 1.90 -4.41
CA GLY A 126 8.93 3.22 -5.05
C GLY A 126 7.57 3.51 -5.72
N PRO A 127 7.04 2.59 -6.55
CA PRO A 127 5.68 2.68 -7.07
C PRO A 127 4.61 2.80 -5.98
N LEU A 128 4.72 2.05 -4.87
CA LEU A 128 3.78 2.14 -3.76
C LEU A 128 3.79 3.54 -3.12
N LEU A 129 4.95 4.12 -2.85
CA LEU A 129 5.04 5.48 -2.33
C LEU A 129 4.42 6.50 -3.30
N ARG A 130 4.67 6.35 -4.61
CA ARG A 130 4.03 7.18 -5.64
C ARG A 130 2.51 7.06 -5.62
N ASP A 131 1.98 5.85 -5.51
CA ASP A 131 0.53 5.60 -5.47
C ASP A 131 -0.13 6.20 -4.21
N LEU A 132 0.65 6.40 -3.14
CA LEU A 132 0.24 7.10 -1.93
C LEU A 132 0.37 8.63 -2.04
N GLY A 133 0.80 9.16 -3.19
CA GLY A 133 1.06 10.57 -3.42
C GLY A 133 2.42 11.06 -2.88
N LEU A 134 3.27 10.15 -2.40
CA LEU A 134 4.58 10.47 -1.85
C LEU A 134 5.66 10.29 -2.91
N LEU A 135 5.98 11.37 -3.61
CA LEU A 135 6.99 11.38 -4.65
C LEU A 135 8.38 11.64 -4.03
N PRO A 136 9.40 10.81 -4.35
CA PRO A 136 10.76 11.02 -3.82
C PRO A 136 11.34 12.40 -4.15
N GLY A 137 10.94 13.03 -5.26
CA GLY A 137 11.42 14.36 -5.66
C GLY A 137 10.65 15.54 -5.07
N CYS A 138 9.43 15.32 -4.56
CA CYS A 138 8.55 16.34 -4.01
C CYS A 138 7.93 15.77 -2.74
N TRP A 139 8.74 15.68 -1.69
CA TRP A 139 8.33 15.02 -0.46
C TRP A 139 7.59 16.03 0.43
N PRO A 140 6.30 15.81 0.75
CA PRO A 140 5.48 16.81 1.43
C PRO A 140 5.97 17.08 2.84
N LEU A 141 5.80 18.31 3.34
CA LEU A 141 6.15 18.67 4.72
C LEU A 141 5.16 18.05 5.72
N PHE A 142 3.88 18.04 5.38
CA PHE A 142 2.84 17.45 6.18
C PHE A 142 2.37 16.08 5.63
N ILE A 143 2.43 15.06 6.48
CA ILE A 143 1.84 13.74 6.21
C ILE A 143 0.92 13.42 7.38
N ILE A 144 -0.34 13.10 7.10
CA ILE A 144 -1.33 12.73 8.13
C ILE A 144 -0.78 11.53 8.93
N PRO A 145 -0.95 11.47 10.27
CA PRO A 145 -0.35 10.41 11.09
C PRO A 145 -0.76 8.98 10.73
N SER A 146 -2.01 8.78 10.28
CA SER A 146 -2.53 7.46 9.86
C SER A 146 -1.75 6.87 8.66
N PRO A 147 -1.56 7.61 7.54
CA PRO A 147 -0.72 7.16 6.44
C PRO A 147 0.77 7.04 6.75
N LEU A 148 1.32 7.72 7.76
CA LEU A 148 2.76 7.76 7.99
C LEU A 148 3.38 6.39 8.34
N SER A 149 2.60 5.48 8.92
CA SER A 149 3.06 4.14 9.32
C SER A 149 3.59 3.31 8.14
N LEU A 150 2.93 3.37 6.99
CA LEU A 150 3.29 2.55 5.82
C LEU A 150 4.57 3.05 5.12
N PRO A 151 4.72 4.35 4.78
CA PRO A 151 5.97 4.93 4.32
C PRO A 151 7.10 4.76 5.33
N ALA A 152 6.81 4.85 6.64
CA ALA A 152 7.81 4.60 7.67
C ALA A 152 8.41 3.20 7.55
N SER A 153 7.59 2.16 7.48
CA SER A 153 8.08 0.78 7.36
C SER A 153 8.84 0.54 6.07
N VAL A 154 8.37 1.12 4.95
CA VAL A 154 9.11 1.07 3.68
C VAL A 154 10.50 1.68 3.85
N LEU A 155 10.58 2.91 4.37
CA LEU A 155 11.83 3.62 4.55
C LEU A 155 12.80 2.89 5.49
N VAL A 156 12.29 2.36 6.60
CA VAL A 156 13.09 1.60 7.59
C VAL A 156 13.66 0.34 6.97
N ILE A 157 12.86 -0.45 6.25
CA ILE A 157 13.34 -1.68 5.60
C ILE A 157 14.41 -1.37 4.56
N ARG A 158 14.22 -0.30 3.78
CA ARG A 158 15.20 0.13 2.78
C ARG A 158 16.51 0.60 3.41
N ALA A 159 16.41 1.47 4.42
CA ALA A 159 17.55 1.98 5.18
C ALA A 159 18.34 0.86 5.89
N ALA A 160 17.66 -0.18 6.37
CA ALA A 160 18.30 -1.32 7.03
C ALA A 160 19.04 -2.25 6.05
N ARG A 161 18.54 -2.37 4.81
CA ARG A 161 19.10 -3.29 3.80
C ARG A 161 20.26 -2.69 3.01
N ASN A 162 20.17 -1.41 2.67
CA ASN A 162 21.16 -0.76 1.83
C ASN A 162 21.48 0.63 2.38
N ASN A 163 22.73 0.79 2.82
CA ASN A 163 23.26 2.12 3.12
C ASN A 163 23.24 2.94 1.83
N ASP A 164 22.81 4.19 1.92
CA ASP A 164 22.67 5.10 0.77
C ASP A 164 21.68 4.62 -0.30
N ASP A 165 20.58 3.98 0.12
CA ASP A 165 19.51 3.62 -0.82
C ASP A 165 19.02 4.85 -1.63
N PRO A 166 19.00 4.79 -2.97
CA PRO A 166 18.74 5.95 -3.80
C PRO A 166 17.33 6.52 -3.62
N LEU A 167 16.34 5.70 -3.24
CA LEU A 167 15.01 6.23 -2.93
C LEU A 167 15.03 7.04 -1.64
N CYS A 168 15.71 6.55 -0.60
CA CYS A 168 15.86 7.25 0.68
C CYS A 168 16.62 8.58 0.52
N VAL A 169 17.70 8.59 -0.26
CA VAL A 169 18.46 9.82 -0.56
C VAL A 169 17.62 10.81 -1.36
N ASN A 170 16.87 10.34 -2.35
CA ASN A 170 15.98 11.20 -3.13
C ASN A 170 14.88 11.81 -2.24
N ILE A 171 14.25 11.02 -1.37
CA ILE A 171 13.24 11.51 -0.41
C ILE A 171 13.80 12.65 0.44
N TRP A 172 15.00 12.48 0.98
CA TRP A 172 15.69 13.54 1.72
C TRP A 172 15.98 14.76 0.85
N ARG A 173 16.42 14.57 -0.39
CA ARG A 173 16.67 15.66 -1.35
C ARG A 173 15.38 16.42 -1.69
N GLY A 174 14.27 15.71 -1.86
CA GLY A 174 12.95 16.25 -2.14
C GLY A 174 12.41 17.02 -0.95
N PHE A 175 12.52 16.46 0.26
CA PHE A 175 12.13 17.13 1.50
C PHE A 175 12.86 18.48 1.68
N LEU A 176 14.17 18.52 1.44
CA LEU A 176 14.93 19.78 1.51
C LEU A 176 14.48 20.80 0.47
N SER A 177 14.14 20.36 -0.74
CA SER A 177 13.61 21.26 -1.78
C SER A 177 12.24 21.80 -1.41
N THR A 178 11.34 20.97 -0.87
CA THR A 178 10.03 21.41 -0.41
C THR A 178 10.14 22.35 0.80
N LEU A 179 11.10 22.12 1.69
CA LEU A 179 11.37 23.00 2.82
C LEU A 179 11.92 24.37 2.38
N GLU A 180 12.81 24.38 1.39
CA GLU A 180 13.32 25.61 0.75
C GLU A 180 12.17 26.42 0.13
N GLU A 181 11.35 25.79 -0.71
CA GLU A 181 10.20 26.42 -1.36
C GLU A 181 9.21 26.99 -0.33
N ASN A 182 8.91 26.24 0.73
CA ASN A 182 8.00 26.70 1.79
C ASN A 182 8.59 27.86 2.60
N ALA A 183 9.90 27.90 2.83
CA ALA A 183 10.55 28.96 3.58
C ALA A 183 10.66 30.29 2.80
N SER A 184 10.71 30.21 1.47
CA SER A 184 10.64 31.35 0.54
C SER A 184 9.21 31.90 0.38
N ASN A 185 8.18 31.06 0.53
CA ASN A 185 6.78 31.48 0.43
C ASN A 185 6.29 32.08 1.76
N GLU A 186 6.18 33.41 1.85
CA GLU A 186 5.73 34.11 3.08
C GLU A 186 4.27 33.85 3.50
N ASN A 187 3.47 33.18 2.67
CA ASN A 187 2.03 32.97 2.92
C ASN A 187 1.67 31.63 3.58
N ASP A 188 2.59 30.66 3.63
CA ASP A 188 2.30 29.27 4.10
C ASP A 188 2.93 28.94 5.46
N HIS A 189 3.07 29.95 6.34
CA HIS A 189 3.59 29.78 7.71
C HIS A 189 2.71 28.92 8.66
N GLU A 190 1.65 28.27 8.17
CA GLU A 190 0.68 27.57 9.02
C GLU A 190 0.93 26.06 9.19
N GLU A 191 1.78 25.42 8.37
CA GLU A 191 2.03 23.98 8.50
C GLU A 191 3.37 23.68 9.19
N ASP A 192 3.32 23.54 10.52
CA ASP A 192 4.43 22.99 11.30
C ASP A 192 4.74 21.55 10.86
N LEU A 193 6.03 21.27 10.62
CA LEU A 193 6.51 19.93 10.32
C LEU A 193 6.19 18.98 11.49
N PRO A 194 5.41 17.90 11.28
CA PRO A 194 5.09 16.97 12.36
C PRO A 194 6.35 16.33 12.93
N VAL A 195 6.46 16.29 14.26
CA VAL A 195 7.63 15.70 14.95
C VAL A 195 7.86 14.25 14.52
N THR A 196 6.80 13.46 14.37
CA THR A 196 6.88 12.05 13.92
C THR A 196 7.46 11.93 12.52
N HIS A 197 7.13 12.89 11.64
CA HIS A 197 7.63 12.90 10.28
C HIS A 197 9.14 13.22 10.27
N LEU A 198 9.58 14.23 11.03
CA LEU A 198 11.00 14.55 11.18
C LEU A 198 11.79 13.40 11.82
N GLN A 199 11.26 12.76 12.85
CA GLN A 199 11.90 11.61 13.50
C GLN A 199 12.13 10.45 12.52
N LEU A 200 11.16 10.16 11.66
CA LEU A 200 11.30 9.14 10.62
C LEU A 200 12.42 9.49 9.63
N LEU A 201 12.46 10.74 9.16
CA LEU A 201 13.52 11.19 8.26
C LEU A 201 14.89 11.05 8.94
N LEU A 202 15.03 11.51 10.19
CA LEU A 202 16.27 11.40 10.97
C LEU A 202 16.71 9.95 11.22
N LEU A 203 15.76 9.02 11.35
CA LEU A 203 16.08 7.59 11.42
C LEU A 203 16.76 7.11 10.13
N VAL A 204 16.22 7.51 8.97
CA VAL A 204 16.82 7.19 7.67
C VAL A 204 18.17 7.88 7.49
N TRP A 205 18.34 9.11 7.97
CA TRP A 205 19.63 9.81 7.95
C TRP A 205 20.76 9.04 8.67
N GLY A 206 20.40 8.33 9.74
CA GLY A 206 21.30 7.44 10.47
C GLY A 206 21.89 6.32 9.62
N SER A 207 21.22 5.91 8.55
CA SER A 207 21.68 4.84 7.64
C SER A 207 22.66 5.31 6.55
N PHE A 208 22.77 6.62 6.33
CA PHE A 208 23.60 7.16 5.24
C PHE A 208 25.10 7.16 5.58
N SER A 209 25.93 7.06 4.55
CA SER A 209 27.36 7.27 4.63
C SER A 209 27.71 8.76 4.81
N ASP A 210 28.93 9.02 5.26
CA ASP A 210 29.41 10.38 5.46
C ASP A 210 29.46 11.20 4.15
N SER A 211 29.65 10.55 2.99
CA SER A 211 29.60 11.25 1.70
C SER A 211 28.21 11.79 1.38
N VAL A 212 27.17 10.96 1.56
CA VAL A 212 25.79 11.37 1.30
C VAL A 212 25.32 12.39 2.32
N ARG A 213 25.69 12.23 3.60
CA ARG A 213 25.41 13.23 4.63
C ARG A 213 26.05 14.58 4.31
N LYS A 214 27.30 14.60 3.86
CA LYS A 214 27.96 15.83 3.42
C LYS A 214 27.24 16.48 2.24
N GLU A 215 26.85 15.71 1.23
CA GLU A 215 26.07 16.21 0.09
C GLU A 215 24.77 16.86 0.55
N LEU A 216 23.98 16.16 1.37
CA LEU A 216 22.69 16.65 1.85
C LEU A 216 22.86 17.88 2.76
N LEU A 217 23.88 17.91 3.64
CA LEU A 217 24.19 19.08 4.47
C LEU A 217 24.57 20.29 3.63
N LEU A 218 25.38 20.11 2.58
CA LEU A 218 25.72 21.19 1.65
C LEU A 218 24.47 21.73 0.96
N LYS A 219 23.52 20.85 0.59
CA LYS A 219 22.23 21.26 0.04
C LYS A 219 21.40 22.04 1.07
N CYS A 220 21.37 21.62 2.33
CA CYS A 220 20.71 22.38 3.42
C CYS A 220 21.31 23.79 3.55
N VAL A 221 22.63 23.91 3.58
CA VAL A 221 23.31 25.20 3.70
C VAL A 221 23.00 26.09 2.50
N ALA A 222 23.01 25.54 1.29
CA ALA A 222 22.65 26.28 0.08
C ALA A 222 21.21 26.79 0.13
N ALA A 223 20.26 25.96 0.57
CA ALA A 223 18.86 26.35 0.74
C ALA A 223 18.69 27.47 1.78
N VAL A 224 19.37 27.36 2.93
CA VAL A 224 19.33 28.39 3.99
C VAL A 224 19.91 29.72 3.50
N ASN A 225 21.05 29.70 2.81
CA ASN A 225 21.64 30.91 2.26
C ASN A 225 20.71 31.59 1.25
N LYS A 226 20.08 30.82 0.38
CA LYS A 226 19.14 31.34 -0.62
C LYS A 226 17.93 32.01 0.03
N VAL A 227 17.33 31.37 1.04
CA VAL A 227 16.20 31.95 1.79
C VAL A 227 16.64 33.20 2.56
N ALA A 228 17.88 33.25 3.05
CA ALA A 228 18.41 34.43 3.71
C ALA A 228 18.62 35.60 2.72
N GLU A 229 19.16 35.34 1.53
CA GLU A 229 19.35 36.33 0.46
C GLU A 229 18.01 36.86 -0.08
N GLU A 230 16.95 36.03 -0.12
CA GLU A 230 15.61 36.46 -0.56
C GLU A 230 14.89 37.34 0.47
N LYS A 231 15.36 37.39 1.72
CA LYS A 231 14.77 38.15 2.84
C LYS A 231 15.54 39.43 3.20
N GLU A 232 16.71 39.67 2.60
CA GLU A 232 17.45 40.95 2.68
C GLU A 232 16.98 41.97 1.62
#